data_AF-A0A948BS17-F1
#
_entry.id   AF-A0A948BS17-F1
#
_cell.length_a   1.000
_cell.length_b   1.000
_cell.length_c   1.000
_cell.angle_alpha   90.00
_cell.angle_beta   90.00
_cell.angle_gamma   90.00
#
_symmetry.space_group_name_H-M   'P 1'
#
loop_
_entity.id
_entity.type
_entity.pdbx_description
1 polymer ?
#
loop_
_entity_poly.entity_id
_entity_poly.type
_entity_poly.pdbx_seq_one_letter_code
_entity_poly.pdbx_strand_id
1 'polypeptide(L)'
;MKEKVGYPYTTLSDDMFHHAAGGYAGQGTLCGSIGACSSLINLVTKDADNTHNKMISDLINWYASFNHPTTEFDSVVKFPDQIRVVPNSPLCHVSVSTWTMAAKTEIDTYERKDRCAKVAGRVAMQTVLMLNAYADKKWAPMAPALSKETASCLECHGPEEDNNQQGKMNCGLCHPHKADHAA
;
A
#
# COMPACT_ATOMS: atom_id res chain seq x y z
N MET A 1 19.38 -1.54 7.98
CA MET A 1 19.69 -0.53 9.03
C MET A 1 20.51 -1.14 10.17
N LYS A 2 20.05 -2.23 10.82
CA LYS A 2 20.80 -2.93 11.89
C LYS A 2 22.28 -3.16 11.60
N GLU A 3 22.59 -3.83 10.48
CA GLU A 3 23.95 -4.25 10.14
C GLU A 3 24.90 -3.10 9.80
N LYS A 4 24.38 -2.01 9.21
CA LYS A 4 25.21 -0.92 8.66
C LYS A 4 25.26 0.32 9.55
N VAL A 5 24.20 0.58 10.32
CA VAL A 5 24.08 1.77 11.17
C VAL A 5 24.23 1.42 12.65
N GLY A 6 23.80 0.23 13.07
CA GLY A 6 23.85 -0.17 14.48
C GLY A 6 22.71 0.43 15.30
N TYR A 7 23.01 0.88 16.52
CA TYR A 7 22.04 1.52 17.41
C TYR A 7 21.44 2.81 16.77
N PRO A 8 20.13 3.10 16.94
CA PRO A 8 19.13 2.37 17.73
C PRO A 8 18.45 1.20 16.99
N TYR A 9 18.75 0.97 15.71
CA TYR A 9 18.02 0.00 14.90
C TYR A 9 18.22 -1.45 15.34
N THR A 10 19.35 -1.75 16.01
CA THR A 10 19.63 -3.07 16.59
C THR A 10 18.63 -3.50 17.66
N THR A 11 17.87 -2.56 18.24
CA THR A 11 16.85 -2.89 19.26
C THR A 11 15.48 -3.23 18.67
N LEU A 12 15.26 -3.02 17.37
CA LEU A 12 14.01 -3.41 16.72
C LEU A 12 13.97 -4.93 16.56
N SER A 13 12.86 -5.59 16.89
CA SER A 13 12.73 -7.04 16.65
C SER A 13 12.55 -7.32 15.16
N ASP A 14 13.20 -8.37 14.63
CA ASP A 14 12.99 -8.82 13.25
C ASP A 14 11.57 -9.38 13.03
N ASP A 15 10.97 -9.91 14.10
CA ASP A 15 9.61 -10.47 14.08
C ASP A 15 8.52 -9.44 14.40
N MET A 16 8.89 -8.18 14.64
CA MET A 16 7.94 -7.14 15.06
C MET A 16 6.72 -7.02 14.13
N PHE A 17 6.91 -7.26 12.83
CA PHE A 17 5.86 -7.10 11.82
C PHE A 17 5.21 -8.43 11.38
N HIS A 18 5.55 -9.57 11.99
CA HIS A 18 4.96 -10.87 11.62
C HIS A 18 3.43 -10.85 11.71
N HIS A 19 2.87 -10.07 12.65
CA HIS A 19 1.42 -9.90 12.79
C HIS A 19 0.74 -9.32 11.54
N ALA A 20 1.47 -8.65 10.64
CA ALA A 20 0.91 -7.96 9.49
C ALA A 20 0.54 -8.91 8.34
N ALA A 21 0.95 -10.19 8.45
CA ALA A 21 0.63 -11.24 7.50
C ALA A 21 -0.88 -11.36 7.24
N GLY A 22 -1.24 -11.51 5.97
CA GLY A 22 -2.64 -11.65 5.53
C GLY A 22 -3.52 -10.42 5.81
N GLY A 23 -2.93 -9.23 5.93
CA GLY A 23 -3.67 -8.02 6.26
C GLY A 23 -4.06 -7.96 7.74
N TYR A 24 -3.03 -8.08 8.60
CA TYR A 24 -3.11 -8.12 10.06
C TYR A 24 -3.86 -9.34 10.59
N ALA A 25 -3.11 -10.38 10.96
CA ALA A 25 -3.62 -11.66 11.46
C ALA A 25 -4.65 -12.33 10.52
N GLY A 26 -4.44 -12.23 9.20
CA GLY A 26 -5.33 -12.85 8.21
C GLY A 26 -6.68 -12.15 8.00
N GLN A 27 -6.91 -10.97 8.60
CA GLN A 27 -8.18 -10.25 8.50
C GLN A 27 -8.40 -9.58 7.14
N GLY A 28 -7.39 -9.55 6.27
CA GLY A 28 -7.53 -8.95 4.94
C GLY A 28 -7.62 -7.42 4.94
N THR A 29 -7.20 -6.77 6.03
CA THR A 29 -7.22 -5.29 6.19
C THR A 29 -6.09 -4.63 5.40
N LEU A 30 -5.35 -3.65 5.94
CA LEU A 30 -4.23 -3.01 5.24
C LEU A 30 -3.18 -4.05 4.82
N CYS A 31 -2.69 -3.98 3.57
CA CYS A 31 -1.62 -4.85 3.10
C CYS A 31 -0.42 -4.79 4.07
N GLY A 32 0.04 -5.96 4.54
CA GLY A 32 1.08 -6.03 5.57
C GLY A 32 2.39 -5.35 5.15
N SER A 33 2.74 -5.40 3.86
CA SER A 33 3.90 -4.71 3.31
C SER A 33 3.81 -3.20 3.48
N ILE A 34 2.60 -2.63 3.29
CA ILE A 34 2.35 -1.21 3.51
C ILE A 34 2.46 -0.89 5.01
N GLY A 35 1.81 -1.68 5.87
CA GLY A 35 1.80 -1.46 7.32
C GLY A 35 3.20 -1.53 7.96
N ALA A 36 4.03 -2.46 7.52
CA ALA A 36 5.43 -2.54 7.96
C ALA A 36 6.24 -1.34 7.45
N CYS A 37 6.12 -0.99 6.16
CA CYS A 37 6.86 0.13 5.59
C CYS A 37 6.40 1.48 6.15
N SER A 38 5.12 1.67 6.44
CA SER A 38 4.60 2.90 7.05
C SER A 38 5.19 3.12 8.45
N SER A 39 5.39 2.04 9.21
CA SER A 39 6.02 2.10 10.52
C SER A 39 7.47 2.58 10.43
N LEU A 40 8.21 2.13 9.40
CA LEU A 40 9.59 2.58 9.13
C LEU A 40 9.63 4.02 8.61
N ILE A 41 8.71 4.41 7.74
CA ILE A 41 8.59 5.81 7.28
C ILE A 41 8.37 6.73 8.48
N ASN A 42 7.43 6.40 9.37
CA ASN A 42 7.18 7.16 10.58
C ASN A 42 8.42 7.24 11.49
N LEU A 43 9.16 6.14 11.65
CA LEU A 43 10.38 6.12 12.45
C LEU A 43 11.44 7.11 11.93
N VAL A 44 11.56 7.26 10.61
CA VAL A 44 12.64 8.03 9.97
C VAL A 44 12.25 9.49 9.68
N THR A 45 10.98 9.75 9.38
CA THR A 45 10.52 11.03 8.78
C THR A 45 9.47 11.75 9.63
N LYS A 46 9.37 11.41 10.91
CA LYS A 46 8.53 12.14 11.86
C LYS A 46 9.16 13.50 12.16
N ASP A 47 8.51 14.54 11.70
CA ASP A 47 8.91 15.94 11.85
C ASP A 47 7.68 16.83 12.12
N ALA A 48 7.91 18.14 12.34
CA ALA A 48 6.85 19.11 12.60
C ALA A 48 5.91 19.33 11.40
N ASP A 49 6.39 19.04 10.17
CA ASP A 49 5.63 19.22 8.93
C ASP A 49 4.75 18.01 8.58
N ASN A 50 4.72 17.00 9.45
CA ASN A 50 4.03 15.73 9.26
C ASN A 50 4.44 15.03 7.95
N THR A 51 5.71 15.08 7.59
CA THR A 51 6.21 14.47 6.34
C THR A 51 5.94 12.97 6.29
N HIS A 52 6.11 12.26 7.41
CA HIS A 52 5.70 10.86 7.54
C HIS A 52 4.26 10.59 7.06
N ASN A 53 3.26 11.39 7.46
CA ASN A 53 1.88 11.19 7.04
C ASN A 53 1.70 11.43 5.53
N LYS A 54 2.37 12.43 4.98
CA LYS A 54 2.35 12.73 3.53
C LYS A 54 2.97 11.57 2.74
N MET A 55 4.12 11.07 3.16
CA MET A 55 4.81 9.93 2.54
C MET A 55 4.03 8.62 2.67
N ILE A 56 3.43 8.34 3.83
CA ILE A 56 2.61 7.14 4.04
C ILE A 56 1.36 7.18 3.15
N SER A 57 0.67 8.34 3.08
CA SER A 57 -0.46 8.52 2.19
C SER A 57 -0.07 8.32 0.72
N ASP A 58 1.09 8.84 0.32
CA ASP A 58 1.62 8.68 -1.04
C ASP A 58 1.94 7.22 -1.36
N LEU A 59 2.62 6.49 -0.45
CA LEU A 59 2.90 5.06 -0.62
C LEU A 59 1.62 4.23 -0.76
N ILE A 60 0.60 4.50 0.07
CA ILE A 60 -0.71 3.84 0.04
C ILE A 60 -1.38 4.06 -1.32
N ASN A 61 -1.43 5.30 -1.78
CA ASN A 61 -2.09 5.67 -3.04
C ASN A 61 -1.32 5.13 -4.25
N TRP A 62 0.01 5.20 -4.23
CA TRP A 62 0.86 4.60 -5.25
C TRP A 62 0.61 3.09 -5.32
N TYR A 63 0.62 2.38 -4.18
CA TYR A 63 0.34 0.94 -4.13
C TYR A 63 -1.00 0.60 -4.79
N ALA A 64 -2.06 1.35 -4.44
CA ALA A 64 -3.41 1.10 -4.93
C ALA A 64 -3.52 1.31 -6.45
N SER A 65 -2.75 2.25 -7.00
CA SER A 65 -2.74 2.60 -8.43
C SER A 65 -1.73 1.81 -9.28
N PHE A 66 -0.78 1.12 -8.65
CA PHE A 66 0.34 0.49 -9.35
C PHE A 66 -0.03 -0.92 -9.87
N ASN A 67 0.51 -1.28 -11.03
CA ASN A 67 0.24 -2.57 -11.67
C ASN A 67 1.15 -3.67 -11.11
N HIS A 68 0.64 -4.48 -10.18
CA HIS A 68 1.38 -5.49 -9.41
C HIS A 68 1.14 -6.93 -9.89
N PRO A 69 2.07 -7.88 -9.67
CA PRO A 69 3.44 -7.69 -9.19
C PRO A 69 4.39 -7.18 -10.31
N THR A 70 5.62 -6.75 -9.99
CA THR A 70 6.65 -6.46 -11.00
C THR A 70 7.44 -7.71 -11.38
N THR A 71 8.22 -7.66 -12.46
CA THR A 71 9.11 -8.77 -12.90
C THR A 71 10.51 -8.70 -12.28
N GLU A 72 10.82 -7.63 -11.53
CA GLU A 72 12.13 -7.37 -10.93
C GLU A 72 12.62 -8.48 -9.99
N PHE A 73 11.70 -9.30 -9.48
CA PHE A 73 11.96 -10.39 -8.54
C PHE A 73 11.79 -11.78 -9.15
N ASP A 74 11.61 -11.90 -10.47
CA ASP A 74 11.30 -13.17 -11.14
C ASP A 74 12.43 -14.21 -11.00
N SER A 75 13.68 -13.75 -10.84
CA SER A 75 14.83 -14.63 -10.64
C SER A 75 14.90 -15.31 -9.26
N VAL A 76 14.10 -14.85 -8.28
CA VAL A 76 14.16 -15.32 -6.89
C VAL A 76 12.85 -15.94 -6.39
N VAL A 77 11.88 -16.14 -7.29
CA VAL A 77 10.58 -16.77 -6.99
C VAL A 77 10.41 -18.05 -7.81
N LYS A 78 9.43 -18.89 -7.42
CA LYS A 78 9.10 -20.12 -8.14
C LYS A 78 8.19 -19.85 -9.35
N PHE A 79 7.34 -18.84 -9.26
CA PHE A 79 6.41 -18.44 -10.31
C PHE A 79 6.80 -17.06 -10.88
N PRO A 80 7.69 -17.01 -11.89
CA PRO A 80 7.99 -15.78 -12.62
C PRO A 80 6.85 -15.38 -13.56
N ASP A 81 6.93 -14.19 -14.19
CA ASP A 81 6.02 -13.76 -15.26
C ASP A 81 4.52 -13.79 -14.93
N GLN A 82 4.18 -13.66 -13.65
CA GLN A 82 2.79 -13.64 -13.19
C GLN A 82 2.00 -12.49 -13.80
N ILE A 83 0.72 -12.74 -14.09
CA ILE A 83 -0.20 -11.71 -14.58
C ILE A 83 -0.22 -10.51 -13.61
N ARG A 84 -0.36 -9.32 -14.18
CA ARG A 84 -0.30 -8.06 -13.43
C ARG A 84 -1.67 -7.42 -13.39
N VAL A 85 -2.05 -6.91 -12.22
CA VAL A 85 -3.30 -6.18 -12.01
C VAL A 85 -3.06 -4.93 -11.15
N VAL A 86 -3.86 -3.90 -11.41
CA VAL A 86 -3.98 -2.75 -10.51
C VAL A 86 -5.01 -3.10 -9.43
N PRO A 87 -4.64 -3.11 -8.13
CA PRO A 87 -5.54 -3.55 -7.07
C PRO A 87 -6.66 -2.54 -6.77
N ASN A 88 -6.49 -1.26 -7.12
CA ASN A 88 -7.40 -0.16 -6.83
C ASN A 88 -7.74 0.05 -5.34
N SER A 89 -7.03 -0.65 -4.44
CA SER A 89 -7.24 -0.59 -3.00
C SER A 89 -5.94 -0.99 -2.26
N PRO A 90 -5.64 -0.35 -1.12
CA PRO A 90 -4.55 -0.78 -0.24
C PRO A 90 -4.92 -1.98 0.63
N LEU A 91 -6.18 -2.41 0.62
CA LEU A 91 -6.65 -3.55 1.41
C LEU A 91 -6.13 -4.86 0.81
N CYS A 92 -5.56 -5.71 1.66
CA CYS A 92 -5.05 -7.03 1.33
C CYS A 92 -6.15 -7.92 0.75
N HIS A 93 -7.35 -7.88 1.33
CA HIS A 93 -8.51 -8.63 0.83
C HIS A 93 -8.80 -8.30 -0.64
N VAL A 94 -8.95 -7.02 -0.96
CA VAL A 94 -9.23 -6.56 -2.32
C VAL A 94 -8.05 -6.88 -3.23
N SER A 95 -6.84 -6.47 -2.84
CA SER A 95 -5.66 -6.61 -3.69
C SER A 95 -5.36 -8.07 -4.07
N VAL A 96 -5.47 -9.00 -3.11
CA VAL A 96 -5.18 -10.42 -3.38
C VAL A 96 -6.35 -11.04 -4.15
N SER A 97 -7.60 -10.79 -3.76
CA SER A 97 -8.77 -11.36 -4.45
C SER A 97 -8.84 -10.92 -5.91
N THR A 98 -8.63 -9.63 -6.21
CA THR A 98 -8.58 -9.12 -7.59
C THR A 98 -7.55 -9.85 -8.43
N TRP A 99 -6.34 -10.05 -7.89
CA TRP A 99 -5.29 -10.77 -8.61
C TRP A 99 -5.63 -12.25 -8.77
N THR A 100 -6.08 -12.92 -7.71
CA THR A 100 -6.42 -14.35 -7.70
C THR A 100 -7.51 -14.67 -8.73
N MET A 101 -8.54 -13.82 -8.82
CA MET A 101 -9.59 -13.95 -9.84
C MET A 101 -9.05 -13.79 -11.26
N ALA A 102 -8.21 -12.77 -11.50
CA ALA A 102 -7.62 -12.55 -12.83
C ALA A 102 -6.65 -13.68 -13.24
N ALA A 103 -5.89 -14.20 -12.27
CA ALA A 103 -4.95 -15.31 -12.47
C ALA A 103 -5.64 -16.67 -12.61
N LYS A 104 -6.95 -16.73 -12.29
CA LYS A 104 -7.75 -17.97 -12.28
C LYS A 104 -7.11 -19.05 -11.40
N THR A 105 -6.61 -18.64 -10.24
CA THR A 105 -5.92 -19.49 -9.26
C THR A 105 -6.67 -19.43 -7.92
N GLU A 106 -6.17 -20.14 -6.90
CA GLU A 106 -6.77 -20.17 -5.56
C GLU A 106 -5.95 -19.37 -4.53
N ILE A 107 -6.58 -19.03 -3.40
CA ILE A 107 -5.94 -18.22 -2.36
C ILE A 107 -4.79 -18.95 -1.67
N ASP A 108 -4.84 -20.27 -1.48
CA ASP A 108 -3.78 -21.01 -0.77
C ASP A 108 -2.72 -21.62 -1.71
N THR A 109 -2.51 -21.01 -2.87
CA THR A 109 -1.46 -21.43 -3.80
C THR A 109 -0.11 -20.84 -3.44
N TYR A 110 0.96 -21.56 -3.78
CA TYR A 110 2.32 -21.01 -3.73
C TYR A 110 2.49 -19.87 -4.73
N GLU A 111 1.80 -19.93 -5.87
CA GLU A 111 1.74 -18.86 -6.86
C GLU A 111 1.27 -17.53 -6.24
N ARG A 112 0.17 -17.54 -5.47
CA ARG A 112 -0.28 -16.34 -4.74
C ARG A 112 0.73 -15.89 -3.70
N LYS A 113 1.36 -16.81 -2.97
CA LYS A 113 2.39 -16.50 -1.96
C LYS A 113 3.59 -15.79 -2.61
N ASP A 114 4.07 -16.27 -3.75
CA ASP A 114 5.10 -15.61 -4.57
C ASP A 114 4.66 -14.22 -5.01
N ARG A 115 3.42 -14.06 -5.50
CA ARG A 115 2.89 -12.74 -5.85
C ARG A 115 2.94 -11.77 -4.66
N CYS A 116 2.53 -12.21 -3.46
CA CYS A 116 2.63 -11.39 -2.26
C CYS A 116 4.08 -11.07 -1.87
N ALA A 117 5.01 -12.00 -2.03
CA ALA A 117 6.43 -11.78 -1.78
C ALA A 117 7.02 -10.73 -2.74
N LYS A 118 6.70 -10.81 -4.03
CA LYS A 118 7.11 -9.81 -5.04
C LYS A 118 6.54 -8.43 -4.73
N VAL A 119 5.27 -8.36 -4.34
CA VAL A 119 4.64 -7.11 -3.90
C VAL A 119 5.33 -6.56 -2.65
N ALA A 120 5.66 -7.40 -1.67
CA ALA A 120 6.39 -6.97 -0.48
C ALA A 120 7.77 -6.40 -0.83
N GLY A 121 8.54 -7.09 -1.67
CA GLY A 121 9.83 -6.62 -2.17
C GLY A 121 9.70 -5.27 -2.89
N ARG A 122 8.70 -5.13 -3.76
CA ARG A 122 8.49 -3.87 -4.50
C ARG A 122 8.09 -2.71 -3.60
N VAL A 123 7.21 -2.93 -2.62
CA VAL A 123 6.80 -1.91 -1.64
C VAL A 123 7.99 -1.49 -0.77
N ALA A 124 8.84 -2.45 -0.37
CA ALA A 124 10.07 -2.15 0.36
C ALA A 124 11.05 -1.32 -0.49
N MET A 125 11.29 -1.72 -1.74
CA MET A 125 12.11 -0.94 -2.68
C MET A 125 11.56 0.48 -2.85
N GLN A 126 10.25 0.61 -3.05
CA GLN A 126 9.61 1.92 -3.23
C GLN A 126 9.77 2.81 -1.99
N THR A 127 9.60 2.23 -0.80
CA THR A 127 9.81 2.92 0.47
C THR A 127 11.24 3.43 0.60
N VAL A 128 12.24 2.61 0.23
CA VAL A 128 13.65 3.03 0.24
C VAL A 128 13.90 4.18 -0.74
N LEU A 129 13.34 4.12 -1.96
CA LEU A 129 13.45 5.23 -2.92
C LEU A 129 12.87 6.53 -2.37
N MET A 130 11.71 6.47 -1.71
CA MET A 130 11.08 7.63 -1.08
C MET A 130 11.93 8.19 0.07
N LEU A 131 12.46 7.33 0.94
CA LEU A 131 13.32 7.73 2.06
C LEU A 131 14.65 8.33 1.60
N ASN A 132 15.25 7.77 0.55
CA ASN A 132 16.48 8.34 -0.03
C ASN A 132 16.20 9.72 -0.62
N ALA A 133 15.10 9.89 -1.38
CA ALA A 133 14.71 11.20 -1.90
C ALA A 133 14.42 12.20 -0.76
N TYR A 134 13.84 11.75 0.35
CA TYR A 134 13.61 12.58 1.53
C TYR A 134 14.93 13.03 2.17
N ALA A 135 15.88 12.11 2.36
CA ALA A 135 17.21 12.42 2.89
C ALA A 135 17.95 13.45 2.01
N ASP A 136 17.79 13.36 0.70
CA ASP A 136 18.33 14.31 -0.28
C ASP A 136 17.55 15.63 -0.39
N LYS A 137 16.47 15.81 0.38
CA LYS A 137 15.54 16.95 0.31
C LYS A 137 14.89 17.13 -1.08
N LYS A 138 14.72 16.03 -1.81
CA LYS A 138 14.14 15.96 -3.16
C LYS A 138 12.86 15.14 -3.21
N TRP A 139 12.33 14.71 -2.07
CA TRP A 139 11.10 13.94 -2.05
C TRP A 139 9.93 14.76 -2.59
N ALA A 140 9.16 14.13 -3.49
CA ALA A 140 7.91 14.63 -4.01
C ALA A 140 6.92 13.46 -4.09
N PRO A 141 5.60 13.70 -3.93
CA PRO A 141 4.58 12.67 -4.11
C PRO A 141 4.66 12.02 -5.49
N MET A 142 4.48 10.70 -5.54
CA MET A 142 4.53 9.93 -6.78
C MET A 142 3.21 9.27 -7.15
N ALA A 143 2.30 9.14 -6.20
CA ALA A 143 0.98 8.60 -6.47
C ALA A 143 0.21 9.55 -7.39
N PRO A 144 -0.68 9.02 -8.24
CA PRO A 144 -1.63 9.87 -8.93
C PRO A 144 -2.48 10.62 -7.91
N ALA A 145 -3.01 11.77 -8.33
CA ALA A 145 -4.07 12.43 -7.59
C ALA A 145 -5.28 11.49 -7.39
N LEU A 146 -6.15 11.84 -6.45
CA LEU A 146 -7.42 11.14 -6.27
C LEU A 146 -8.15 11.04 -7.61
N SER A 147 -8.84 9.92 -7.82
CA SER A 147 -9.70 9.76 -9.00
C SER A 147 -10.75 10.87 -9.00
N LYS A 148 -11.24 11.24 -10.18
CA LYS A 148 -12.30 12.25 -10.31
C LYS A 148 -13.55 11.83 -9.53
N GLU A 149 -13.83 10.53 -9.51
CA GLU A 149 -14.96 9.94 -8.79
C GLU A 149 -14.80 10.12 -7.28
N THR A 150 -13.66 9.73 -6.70
CA THR A 150 -13.40 9.94 -5.27
C THR A 150 -13.37 11.42 -4.91
N ALA A 151 -12.78 12.27 -5.76
CA ALA A 151 -12.78 13.71 -5.56
C ALA A 151 -14.21 14.27 -5.49
N SER A 152 -15.10 13.85 -6.41
CA SER A 152 -16.50 14.29 -6.41
C SER A 152 -17.27 13.86 -5.15
N CYS A 153 -16.99 12.67 -4.59
CA CYS A 153 -17.59 12.28 -3.31
C CYS A 153 -17.12 13.17 -2.16
N LEU A 154 -15.85 13.59 -2.17
CA LEU A 154 -15.27 14.43 -1.13
C LEU A 154 -15.72 15.90 -1.20
N GLU A 155 -16.39 16.31 -2.28
CA GLU A 155 -17.02 17.64 -2.35
C GLU A 155 -18.12 17.77 -1.29
N CYS A 156 -18.91 16.72 -1.02
CA CYS A 156 -19.95 16.73 0.02
C CYS A 156 -19.58 15.93 1.28
N HIS A 157 -18.90 14.80 1.15
CA HIS A 157 -18.54 13.97 2.30
C HIS A 157 -17.22 14.41 2.98
N GLY A 158 -16.48 15.32 2.35
CA GLY A 158 -15.22 15.84 2.85
C GLY A 158 -15.37 16.76 4.06
N PRO A 159 -14.24 17.21 4.63
CA PRO A 159 -14.22 17.97 5.88
C PRO A 159 -14.90 19.34 5.82
N GLU A 160 -15.10 19.90 4.62
CA GLU A 160 -15.69 21.23 4.43
C GLU A 160 -17.23 21.21 4.39
N GLU A 161 -17.85 20.04 4.23
CA GLU A 161 -19.30 19.87 4.13
C GLU A 161 -19.80 18.89 5.21
N ASP A 162 -20.40 17.75 4.85
CA ASP A 162 -21.00 16.81 5.82
C ASP A 162 -19.97 16.20 6.77
N ASN A 163 -18.70 16.13 6.36
CA ASN A 163 -17.59 15.60 7.16
C ASN A 163 -17.89 14.22 7.80
N ASN A 164 -18.52 13.34 7.03
CA ASN A 164 -19.05 12.06 7.49
C ASN A 164 -18.30 10.84 6.91
N GLN A 165 -17.21 11.07 6.17
CA GLN A 165 -16.30 10.00 5.74
C GLN A 165 -14.87 10.26 6.24
N GLN A 166 -14.11 9.18 6.41
CA GLN A 166 -12.68 9.23 6.65
C GLN A 166 -11.95 8.31 5.68
N GLY A 167 -10.99 8.87 4.94
CA GLY A 167 -10.13 8.11 4.05
C GLY A 167 -9.96 8.74 2.68
N LYS A 168 -9.16 8.06 1.86
CA LYS A 168 -8.78 8.47 0.50
C LYS A 168 -8.79 7.29 -0.48
N MET A 169 -9.35 6.15 -0.07
CA MET A 169 -9.44 4.96 -0.91
C MET A 169 -10.47 5.19 -2.03
N ASN A 170 -10.35 4.41 -3.11
CA ASN A 170 -11.34 4.42 -4.18
C ASN A 170 -12.71 3.97 -3.64
N CYS A 171 -13.70 4.85 -3.72
CA CYS A 171 -15.05 4.63 -3.21
C CYS A 171 -15.81 3.59 -4.04
N GLY A 172 -15.61 3.58 -5.36
CA GLY A 172 -16.42 2.82 -6.32
C GLY A 172 -16.28 1.30 -6.21
N LEU A 173 -15.27 0.81 -5.50
CA LEU A 173 -15.12 -0.62 -5.22
C LEU A 173 -16.14 -1.14 -4.21
N CYS A 174 -16.54 -0.31 -3.25
CA CYS A 174 -17.45 -0.70 -2.17
C CYS A 174 -18.80 0.03 -2.26
N HIS A 175 -18.83 1.20 -2.90
CA HIS A 175 -20.02 1.99 -3.18
C HIS A 175 -20.30 1.98 -4.70
N PRO A 176 -20.65 0.83 -5.30
CA PRO A 176 -20.82 0.69 -6.75
C PRO A 176 -22.10 1.38 -7.25
N HIS A 177 -23.08 1.53 -6.37
CA HIS A 177 -24.26 2.32 -6.62
C HIS A 177 -23.95 3.72 -6.13
N LYS A 178 -23.89 4.69 -7.06
CA LYS A 178 -24.13 6.09 -6.73
C LYS A 178 -25.56 6.17 -6.21
N ALA A 179 -25.80 5.73 -4.97
CA ALA A 179 -27.11 5.74 -4.36
C ALA A 179 -27.68 7.14 -4.61
N ASP A 180 -28.88 7.22 -5.15
CA ASP A 180 -29.57 8.42 -5.61
C ASP A 180 -29.19 9.70 -4.84
N HIS A 181 -28.13 10.39 -5.25
CA HIS A 181 -27.87 11.79 -4.86
C HIS A 181 -28.77 12.74 -5.69
N ALA A 182 -29.71 12.18 -6.46
CA ALA A 182 -30.84 12.89 -6.97
C ALA A 182 -31.77 13.19 -5.79
N ALA A 183 -31.79 14.48 -5.41
CA ALA A 183 -32.89 15.06 -4.66
C ALA A 183 -34.23 14.86 -5.38
#